data_AF-A0A9P1C7P8-F1
#
_entry.id   AF-A0A9P1C7P8-F1
#
_cell.length_a   1.000
_cell.length_b   1.000
_cell.length_c   1.000
_cell.angle_alpha   90.00
_cell.angle_beta   90.00
_cell.angle_gamma   90.00
#
_symmetry.space_group_name_H-M   'P 1'
#
loop_
_entity.id
_entity.type
_entity.pdbx_description
1 polymer ?
#
loop_
_entity_poly.entity_id
_entity_poly.type
_entity_poly.pdbx_seq_one_letter_code
_entity_poly.pdbx_strand_id
1 'polypeptide(L)'
;MSSLAERFAAMQISQSKETQDLDLQKLSYDQLKEMPIRFGSAKTGQSFLTVVKEDPKYCTWFLRQYGNSQKLEHREFLRFLELWTERQELEQNVGQKSTPALMTSKPKAKAKSGGGHGKSSERPMTIDVEEEEEESWDAVSLRGSQNIDEQDIAPRVGTLVLEKGPLFDRTQEACPDHVIRVLEICKGADRFRQSPIRLMPHEAPLRLTFGLLRQGLEPFNTGTWQPWEHLSVRRTCAKAPAARLMITVFARPNANAKREVSSSVSVLPTKKPRLSSEGDQLEHLTKDEYDPQPEVQSEVLPTDSQGSIWNIVNVLAGPLHKLTTARSYAEHFSGGKDLIEVDI
;
A
#
# COMPACT_ATOMS: atom_id res chain seq x y z
N MET A 1 14.64 5.80 -33.94
CA MET A 1 15.39 7.04 -33.63
C MET A 1 14.38 8.17 -33.57
N SER A 2 14.33 8.94 -32.47
CA SER A 2 13.46 10.11 -32.37
C SER A 2 13.87 11.19 -33.37
N SER A 3 12.92 11.91 -33.95
CA SER A 3 13.21 12.94 -34.94
C SER A 3 13.96 14.13 -34.32
N LEU A 4 14.67 14.93 -35.13
CA LEU A 4 15.28 16.18 -34.67
C LEU A 4 14.22 17.11 -34.03
N ALA A 5 13.02 17.17 -34.61
CA ALA A 5 11.91 17.97 -34.11
C ALA A 5 11.45 17.53 -32.72
N GLU A 6 11.34 16.21 -32.47
CA GLU A 6 10.99 15.67 -31.15
C GLU A 6 12.04 16.02 -30.09
N ARG A 7 13.33 15.92 -30.44
CA ARG A 7 14.42 16.29 -29.51
C ARG A 7 14.42 17.78 -29.17
N PHE A 8 14.15 18.64 -30.16
CA PHE A 8 14.05 20.09 -29.93
C PHE A 8 12.84 20.43 -29.04
N ALA A 9 11.68 19.81 -29.29
CA ALA A 9 10.49 19.99 -28.44
C ALA A 9 10.74 19.53 -26.99
N ALA A 10 11.40 18.39 -26.80
CA ALA A 10 11.77 17.90 -25.47
C ALA A 10 12.72 18.87 -24.73
N MET A 11 13.65 19.50 -25.45
CA MET A 11 14.58 20.48 -24.89
C MET A 11 13.85 21.76 -24.42
N GLN A 12 12.90 22.27 -25.22
CA GLN A 12 12.08 23.44 -24.87
C GLN A 12 11.18 23.16 -23.64
N ILE A 13 10.62 21.95 -23.55
CA ILE A 13 9.83 21.53 -22.36
C ILE A 13 10.73 21.47 -21.12
N SER A 14 11.96 20.98 -21.26
CA SER A 14 12.89 20.87 -20.13
C SER A 14 13.32 22.24 -19.60
N GLN A 15 13.64 23.18 -20.50
CA GLN A 15 14.01 24.55 -20.13
C GLN A 15 12.86 25.33 -19.47
N SER A 16 11.65 25.20 -20.00
CA SER A 16 10.48 25.86 -19.42
C SER A 16 10.14 25.30 -18.03
N LYS A 17 10.30 23.99 -17.83
CA LYS A 17 10.15 23.36 -16.52
C LYS A 17 11.16 23.88 -15.50
N GLU A 18 12.44 23.93 -15.86
CA GLU A 18 13.49 24.41 -14.95
C GLU A 18 13.29 25.88 -14.56
N THR A 19 12.84 26.71 -15.50
CA THR A 19 12.53 28.12 -15.23
C THR A 19 11.35 28.26 -14.26
N GLN A 20 10.29 27.46 -14.44
CA GLN A 20 9.15 27.45 -13.53
C GLN A 20 9.54 27.04 -12.10
N ASP A 21 10.47 26.10 -11.96
CA ASP A 21 10.94 25.62 -10.65
C ASP A 21 11.70 26.71 -9.90
N LEU A 22 12.56 27.44 -10.62
CA LEU A 22 13.30 28.56 -10.07
C LEU A 22 12.36 29.70 -9.64
N ASP A 23 11.31 29.97 -10.41
CA ASP A 23 10.34 31.01 -10.06
C ASP A 23 9.47 30.61 -8.87
N LEU A 24 9.10 29.32 -8.77
CA LEU A 24 8.38 28.78 -7.62
C LEU A 24 9.18 28.90 -6.32
N GLN A 25 10.50 28.67 -6.37
CA GLN A 25 11.38 28.79 -5.20
C GLN A 25 11.51 30.23 -4.69
N LYS A 26 11.31 31.23 -5.55
CA LYS A 26 11.38 32.66 -5.19
C LYS A 26 10.10 33.16 -4.51
N LEU A 27 8.99 32.43 -4.61
CA LEU A 27 7.73 32.84 -3.99
C LEU A 27 7.83 32.76 -2.47
N SER A 28 7.54 33.88 -1.83
CA SER A 28 7.51 33.98 -0.37
C SER A 28 6.24 33.35 0.21
N TYR A 29 6.30 32.97 1.49
CA TYR A 29 5.13 32.49 2.23
C TYR A 29 3.94 33.47 2.15
N ASP A 30 4.20 34.77 2.26
CA ASP A 30 3.14 35.80 2.25
C ASP A 30 2.45 35.93 0.89
N GLN A 31 3.15 35.61 -0.20
CA GLN A 31 2.54 35.54 -1.53
C GLN A 31 1.72 34.26 -1.67
N LEU A 32 2.29 33.10 -1.30
CA LEU A 32 1.64 31.80 -1.44
C LEU A 32 0.36 31.67 -0.60
N LYS A 33 0.33 32.23 0.61
CA LYS A 33 -0.82 32.09 1.52
C LYS A 33 -2.12 32.70 0.97
N GLU A 34 -2.00 33.75 0.14
CA GLU A 34 -3.12 34.46 -0.49
C GLU A 34 -3.52 33.88 -1.86
N MET A 35 -2.73 32.95 -2.41
CA MET A 35 -3.05 32.33 -3.70
C MET A 35 -4.30 31.45 -3.58
N PRO A 36 -5.26 31.56 -4.52
CA PRO A 36 -6.43 30.70 -4.52
C PRO A 36 -6.10 29.31 -5.10
N ILE A 37 -6.75 28.26 -4.61
CA ILE A 37 -6.72 26.94 -5.24
C ILE A 37 -7.36 27.03 -6.63
N ARG A 38 -6.57 26.67 -7.65
CA ARG A 38 -6.97 26.67 -9.07
C ARG A 38 -7.27 25.27 -9.62
N PHE A 39 -7.21 24.24 -8.77
CA PHE A 39 -7.39 22.84 -9.14
C PHE A 39 -8.50 22.16 -8.36
N GLY A 40 -9.09 21.12 -8.95
CA GLY A 40 -10.23 20.41 -8.38
C GLY A 40 -11.54 21.21 -8.46
N SER A 41 -12.59 20.73 -7.80
CA SER A 41 -13.89 21.39 -7.69
C SER A 41 -14.28 21.75 -6.25
N ALA A 42 -13.77 21.00 -5.26
CA ALA A 42 -14.21 21.12 -3.87
C ALA A 42 -13.68 22.36 -3.13
N LYS A 43 -12.45 22.81 -3.46
CA LYS A 43 -11.76 23.91 -2.75
C LYS A 43 -11.38 25.08 -3.66
N THR A 44 -11.87 25.06 -4.89
CA THR A 44 -11.51 26.04 -5.93
C THR A 44 -11.91 27.45 -5.51
N GLY A 45 -10.99 28.39 -5.65
CA GLY A 45 -11.19 29.80 -5.27
C GLY A 45 -10.89 30.13 -3.81
N GLN A 46 -10.74 29.14 -2.93
CA GLN A 46 -10.30 29.39 -1.55
C GLN A 46 -8.79 29.63 -1.49
N SER A 47 -8.33 30.55 -0.63
CA SER A 47 -6.89 30.77 -0.44
C SER A 47 -6.24 29.56 0.22
N PHE A 48 -4.96 29.35 -0.06
CA PHE A 48 -4.20 28.25 0.52
C PHE A 48 -4.25 28.24 2.05
N LEU A 49 -4.16 29.43 2.70
CA LEU A 49 -4.23 29.56 4.15
C LEU A 49 -5.57 29.12 4.72
N THR A 50 -6.67 29.52 4.08
CA THR A 50 -8.02 29.15 4.51
C THR A 50 -8.20 27.64 4.46
N VAL A 51 -7.75 27.00 3.38
CA VAL A 51 -7.88 25.54 3.20
C VAL A 51 -7.11 24.76 4.28
N VAL A 52 -5.87 25.18 4.59
CA VAL A 52 -5.07 24.52 5.62
C VAL A 52 -5.67 24.67 7.02
N LYS A 53 -6.27 25.82 7.32
CA LYS A 53 -6.91 26.07 8.62
C LYS A 53 -8.25 25.34 8.77
N GLU A 54 -9.07 25.33 7.72
CA GLU A 54 -10.42 24.79 7.78
C GLU A 54 -10.47 23.27 7.56
N ASP A 55 -9.57 22.71 6.75
CA ASP A 55 -9.63 21.32 6.33
C ASP A 55 -8.25 20.64 6.26
N PRO A 56 -7.64 20.33 7.42
CA PRO A 56 -6.35 19.63 7.45
C PRO A 56 -6.43 18.22 6.81
N LYS A 57 -7.61 17.59 6.80
CA LYS A 57 -7.81 16.28 6.15
C LYS A 57 -7.62 16.38 4.64
N TYR A 58 -8.11 17.46 4.02
CA TYR A 58 -7.85 17.74 2.61
C TYR A 58 -6.36 17.86 2.32
N CYS A 59 -5.60 18.54 3.17
CA CYS A 59 -4.14 18.68 3.01
C CYS A 59 -3.43 17.33 3.08
N THR A 60 -3.78 16.46 4.04
CA THR A 60 -3.22 15.11 4.12
C THR A 60 -3.55 14.28 2.89
N TRP A 61 -4.80 14.32 2.42
CA TRP A 61 -5.22 13.67 1.18
C TRP A 61 -4.46 14.22 -0.03
N PHE A 62 -4.28 15.54 -0.10
CA PHE A 62 -3.60 16.23 -1.20
C PHE A 62 -2.13 15.82 -1.27
N LEU A 63 -1.41 15.83 -0.16
CA LEU A 63 -0.02 15.36 -0.07
C LEU A 63 0.10 13.90 -0.56
N ARG A 64 -0.81 13.03 -0.12
CA ARG A 64 -0.84 11.62 -0.54
C ARG A 64 -1.11 11.45 -2.03
N GLN A 65 -2.02 12.22 -2.61
CA GLN A 65 -2.40 12.07 -4.01
C GLN A 65 -1.44 12.77 -4.97
N TYR A 66 -0.95 13.94 -4.60
CA TYR A 66 -0.26 14.86 -5.51
C TYR A 66 1.17 15.20 -5.10
N GLY A 67 1.76 14.55 -4.09
CA GLY A 67 3.15 14.80 -3.67
C GLY A 67 4.19 14.73 -4.80
N ASN A 68 3.94 13.92 -5.83
CA ASN A 68 4.83 13.78 -7.00
C ASN A 68 4.31 14.52 -8.26
N SER A 69 3.28 15.36 -8.13
CA SER A 69 2.66 16.00 -9.28
C SER A 69 3.56 17.04 -9.92
N GLN A 70 3.61 17.04 -11.25
CA GLN A 70 4.40 17.99 -12.05
C GLN A 70 3.60 19.22 -12.50
N LYS A 71 2.32 19.30 -12.12
CA LYS A 71 1.48 20.46 -12.46
C LYS A 71 1.88 21.65 -11.60
N LEU A 72 2.01 22.83 -12.22
CA LEU A 72 2.48 24.04 -11.55
C LEU A 72 1.60 24.38 -10.33
N GLU A 73 0.29 24.33 -10.49
CA GLU A 73 -0.67 24.69 -9.45
C GLU A 73 -0.59 23.76 -8.23
N HIS A 74 -0.29 22.48 -8.48
CA HIS A 74 -0.08 21.52 -7.39
C HIS A 74 1.23 21.81 -6.65
N ARG A 75 2.29 22.15 -7.38
CA ARG A 75 3.60 22.44 -6.80
C ARG A 75 3.60 23.73 -5.99
N GLU A 76 2.86 24.75 -6.43
CA GLU A 76 2.60 25.96 -5.65
C GLU A 76 1.98 25.61 -4.29
N PHE A 77 0.96 24.75 -4.28
CA PHE A 77 0.31 24.36 -3.03
C PHE A 77 1.20 23.45 -2.17
N LEU A 78 1.97 22.51 -2.76
CA LEU A 78 2.95 21.71 -2.03
C LEU A 78 4.01 22.59 -1.35
N ARG A 79 4.56 23.57 -2.07
CA ARG A 79 5.54 24.52 -1.54
C ARG A 79 4.96 25.34 -0.39
N PHE A 80 3.69 25.74 -0.49
CA PHE A 80 3.00 26.40 0.61
C PHE A 80 2.87 25.50 1.84
N LEU A 81 2.45 24.23 1.68
CA LEU A 81 2.31 23.29 2.79
C LEU A 81 3.63 23.02 3.51
N GLU A 82 4.74 22.95 2.77
CA GLU A 82 6.10 22.81 3.31
C GLU A 82 6.45 24.02 4.20
N LEU A 83 6.37 25.24 3.67
CA LEU A 83 6.68 26.47 4.42
C LEU A 83 5.73 26.70 5.60
N TRP A 84 4.46 26.31 5.46
CA TRP A 84 3.49 26.40 6.54
C TRP A 84 3.84 25.45 7.68
N THR A 85 4.22 24.20 7.38
CA THR A 85 4.62 23.20 8.37
C THR A 85 5.88 23.63 9.11
N GLU A 86 6.90 24.09 8.39
CA GLU A 86 8.15 24.59 8.97
C GLU A 86 7.90 25.74 9.96
N ARG A 87 7.00 26.69 9.62
CA ARG A 87 6.62 27.78 10.53
C ARG A 87 5.88 27.29 11.77
N GLN A 88 4.97 26.32 11.64
CA GLN A 88 4.25 25.75 12.79
C GLN A 88 5.18 25.01 13.75
N GLU A 89 6.19 24.32 13.23
CA GLU A 89 7.21 23.64 14.04
C GLU A 89 8.08 24.66 14.80
N LEU A 90 8.46 25.77 14.17
CA LEU A 90 9.19 26.85 14.83
C LEU A 90 8.36 27.50 15.95
N GLU A 91 7.08 27.79 15.71
CA GLU A 91 6.18 28.37 16.71
C GLU A 91 5.97 27.44 17.91
N GLN A 92 5.82 26.13 17.68
CA GLN A 92 5.70 25.15 18.77
C GLN A 92 6.98 25.02 19.59
N ASN A 93 8.16 25.09 18.95
CA ASN A 93 9.44 24.96 19.63
C ASN A 93 9.75 26.16 20.54
N VAL A 94 9.29 27.37 20.18
CA VAL A 94 9.44 28.57 21.04
C VAL A 94 8.68 28.42 22.36
N GLY A 95 7.57 27.67 22.39
CA GLY A 95 6.76 27.46 23.59
C GLY A 95 7.33 26.48 24.62
N GLN A 96 8.28 25.62 24.24
CA GLN A 96 8.83 24.58 25.13
C GLN A 96 10.19 24.93 25.76
N LYS A 97 10.83 26.04 25.36
CA LYS A 97 11.93 26.62 26.13
C LYS A 97 11.36 27.33 27.35
N SER A 98 11.05 26.50 28.34
CA SER A 98 10.87 26.86 29.74
C SER A 98 11.79 28.01 30.15
N THR A 99 11.15 28.98 30.78
CA THR A 99 11.78 30.00 31.59
C THR A 99 12.89 29.37 32.45
N PRO A 100 14.13 29.89 32.44
CA PRO A 100 15.08 29.50 33.46
C PRO A 100 14.47 29.93 34.80
N ALA A 101 14.13 28.95 35.63
CA ALA A 101 13.73 29.19 37.00
C ALA A 101 14.78 30.12 37.63
N LEU A 102 14.32 31.31 38.02
CA LEU A 102 15.08 32.34 38.69
C LEU A 102 15.61 31.78 40.01
N MET A 103 16.75 31.10 39.98
CA MET A 103 17.47 30.71 41.19
C MET A 103 18.09 31.97 41.77
N THR A 104 17.48 32.48 42.82
CA THR A 104 18.03 33.51 43.69
C THR A 104 19.23 32.94 44.46
N SER A 105 20.41 32.86 43.86
CA SER A 105 21.63 32.54 44.56
C SER A 105 22.29 33.83 45.08
N LYS A 106 22.33 33.94 46.41
CA LYS A 106 23.01 35.01 47.14
C LYS A 106 24.53 34.95 46.90
N PRO A 107 25.23 36.09 46.75
CA PRO A 107 26.68 36.11 46.63
C PRO A 107 27.33 35.91 48.02
N LYS A 108 28.25 34.95 48.13
CA LYS A 108 29.23 34.91 49.22
C LYS A 108 30.62 34.77 48.65
N ALA A 109 31.35 35.88 48.70
CA ALA A 109 32.74 35.99 48.31
C ALA A 109 33.65 35.11 49.21
N LYS A 110 34.63 34.44 48.61
CA LYS A 110 35.99 34.38 49.17
C LYS A 110 37.02 34.03 48.08
N ALA A 111 37.98 34.93 47.94
CA ALA A 111 39.14 34.82 47.06
C ALA A 111 40.09 33.68 47.46
N LYS A 112 40.83 33.12 46.49
CA LYS A 112 42.29 33.03 46.56
C LYS A 112 42.92 32.69 45.20
N SER A 113 44.11 33.25 45.04
CA SER A 113 45.00 33.41 43.89
C SER A 113 45.88 32.20 43.53
N GLY A 114 46.38 32.21 42.29
CA GLY A 114 47.55 31.49 41.80
C GLY A 114 47.19 30.69 40.54
N GLY A 115 47.80 30.81 39.36
CA GLY A 115 49.13 31.29 38.97
C GLY A 115 49.73 30.23 38.02
N GLY A 116 50.29 30.62 36.87
CA GLY A 116 50.99 29.74 35.91
C GLY A 116 50.21 29.53 34.59
N HIS A 117 50.50 30.18 33.46
CA HIS A 117 51.72 30.24 32.62
C HIS A 117 52.03 28.92 31.88
N GLY A 118 51.95 28.93 30.54
CA GLY A 118 52.42 27.86 29.64
C GLY A 118 51.49 27.63 28.43
N LYS A 119 51.63 28.40 27.35
CA LYS A 119 52.41 28.10 26.13
C LYS A 119 51.74 27.09 25.16
N SER A 120 51.32 27.64 24.02
CA SER A 120 51.49 27.15 22.64
C SER A 120 51.72 25.66 22.41
N SER A 121 50.95 25.05 21.50
CA SER A 121 51.53 24.42 20.32
C SER A 121 50.44 24.05 19.31
N GLU A 122 50.47 24.73 18.17
CA GLU A 122 50.03 24.14 16.91
C GLU A 122 50.90 22.92 16.60
N ARG A 123 50.33 21.86 16.03
CA ARG A 123 50.78 21.31 14.75
C ARG A 123 49.81 20.26 14.17
N PRO A 124 49.82 20.11 12.83
CA PRO A 124 48.97 19.23 12.04
C PRO A 124 49.66 17.88 11.73
N MET A 125 49.03 17.09 10.85
CA MET A 125 49.45 15.80 10.25
C MET A 125 48.87 14.58 11.01
N THR A 126 48.38 13.50 10.40
CA THR A 126 48.37 12.97 9.02
C THR A 126 47.56 11.66 9.05
N ILE A 127 47.06 11.26 7.86
CA ILE A 127 46.95 9.86 7.37
C ILE A 127 46.06 8.90 8.18
N ASP A 128 44.95 8.47 7.57
CA ASP A 128 44.88 7.06 7.18
C ASP A 128 44.11 6.89 5.87
N VAL A 129 44.80 6.24 4.94
CA VAL A 129 44.33 5.71 3.67
C VAL A 129 44.16 4.22 3.95
N GLU A 130 42.92 3.77 4.10
CA GLU A 130 42.52 2.37 3.97
C GLU A 130 41.32 2.42 3.01
N GLU A 131 41.50 2.13 1.72
CA GLU A 131 41.62 0.78 1.13
C GLU A 131 40.28 0.02 1.23
N GLU A 132 39.62 -0.01 0.06
CA GLU A 132 38.71 -1.05 -0.42
C GLU A 132 37.71 -1.68 0.55
N GLU A 133 36.47 -1.20 0.51
CA GLU A 133 35.34 -2.10 0.36
C GLU A 133 34.52 -1.63 -0.86
N GLU A 134 34.68 -2.34 -1.98
CA GLU A 134 33.64 -2.40 -2.99
C GLU A 134 32.38 -2.99 -2.33
N GLU A 135 31.58 -2.12 -1.71
CA GLU A 135 30.25 -2.46 -1.24
C GLU A 135 29.38 -2.80 -2.46
N SER A 136 29.37 -4.11 -2.72
CA SER A 136 28.34 -4.85 -3.42
C SER A 136 26.98 -4.16 -3.33
N TRP A 137 26.52 -3.64 -4.47
CA TRP A 137 25.21 -2.98 -4.62
C TRP A 137 24.01 -3.92 -4.40
N ASP A 138 24.20 -5.16 -3.93
CA ASP A 138 23.12 -6.12 -3.68
C ASP A 138 22.64 -6.17 -2.22
N ALA A 139 23.16 -5.30 -1.33
CA ALA A 139 22.83 -5.33 0.11
C ALA A 139 22.02 -4.13 0.66
N VAL A 140 21.57 -3.18 -0.17
CA VAL A 140 20.69 -2.07 0.25
C VAL A 140 19.21 -2.44 0.08
N SER A 141 18.75 -3.46 0.81
CA SER A 141 17.30 -3.73 0.91
C SER A 141 16.81 -4.04 2.32
N LEU A 142 17.68 -4.13 3.32
CA LEU A 142 17.26 -4.52 4.67
C LEU A 142 18.10 -3.83 5.75
N ARG A 143 17.97 -2.51 5.89
CA ARG A 143 18.24 -1.81 7.16
C ARG A 143 17.75 -0.36 7.12
N GLY A 144 16.77 -0.05 7.97
CA GLY A 144 16.49 1.31 8.42
C GLY A 144 15.19 1.94 7.92
N SER A 145 14.31 2.20 8.89
CA SER A 145 13.21 3.18 8.89
C SER A 145 11.81 2.71 8.46
N GLN A 146 10.96 2.77 9.49
CA GLN A 146 9.52 2.59 9.51
C GLN A 146 8.83 3.63 8.63
N ASN A 147 8.64 3.31 7.36
CA ASN A 147 7.58 3.77 6.47
C ASN A 147 7.85 3.08 5.13
N ILE A 148 7.59 1.78 5.05
CA ILE A 148 7.61 1.09 3.77
C ILE A 148 6.44 1.67 2.99
N ASP A 149 6.76 2.47 1.98
CA ASP A 149 5.80 3.02 1.05
C ASP A 149 4.98 1.85 0.50
N GLU A 150 3.70 1.81 0.89
CA GLU A 150 2.74 0.75 0.58
C GLU A 150 2.51 0.57 -0.94
N GLN A 151 3.15 1.41 -1.76
CA GLN A 151 3.15 1.43 -3.22
C GLN A 151 4.16 0.45 -3.87
N ASP A 152 5.14 -0.07 -3.12
CA ASP A 152 6.19 -0.95 -3.67
C ASP A 152 6.00 -2.45 -3.41
N ILE A 153 4.94 -2.84 -2.69
CA ILE A 153 4.79 -4.23 -2.25
C ILE A 153 4.27 -5.13 -3.38
N ALA A 154 3.51 -4.62 -4.36
CA ALA A 154 3.00 -5.46 -5.46
C ALA A 154 3.98 -5.47 -6.65
N PRO A 155 4.56 -6.62 -7.04
CA PRO A 155 5.62 -6.70 -8.06
C PRO A 155 5.18 -6.07 -9.38
N ARG A 156 6.06 -5.40 -10.14
CA ARG A 156 5.70 -4.73 -11.40
C ARG A 156 5.02 -5.69 -12.38
N VAL A 157 5.54 -6.92 -12.47
CA VAL A 157 4.98 -8.08 -13.18
C VAL A 157 5.32 -9.34 -12.37
N GLY A 158 4.47 -10.36 -12.41
CA GLY A 158 4.75 -11.68 -11.83
C GLY A 158 4.06 -11.93 -10.49
N THR A 159 4.64 -12.85 -9.72
CA THR A 159 4.15 -13.31 -8.42
C THR A 159 5.14 -12.88 -7.34
N LEU A 160 4.62 -12.35 -6.24
CA LEU A 160 5.35 -12.14 -4.99
C LEU A 160 4.82 -13.09 -3.93
N VAL A 161 5.72 -13.75 -3.21
CA VAL A 161 5.40 -14.66 -2.12
C VAL A 161 5.93 -14.05 -0.83
N LEU A 162 5.07 -13.95 0.17
CA LEU A 162 5.38 -13.39 1.48
C LEU A 162 5.12 -14.44 2.55
N GLU A 163 6.13 -14.69 3.37
CA GLU A 163 6.04 -15.54 4.57
C GLU A 163 6.11 -14.72 5.87
N LYS A 164 6.46 -13.43 5.76
CA LYS A 164 6.59 -12.47 6.87
C LYS A 164 6.57 -11.04 6.34
N GLY A 165 6.43 -10.08 7.26
CA GLY A 165 6.57 -8.64 6.98
C GLY A 165 5.25 -7.88 7.10
N PRO A 166 5.26 -6.54 6.96
CA PRO A 166 4.15 -5.70 7.41
C PRO A 166 2.81 -6.02 6.74
N LEU A 167 2.82 -6.33 5.45
CA LEU A 167 1.59 -6.72 4.75
C LEU A 167 1.07 -8.10 5.20
N PHE A 168 1.98 -9.03 5.45
CA PHE A 168 1.65 -10.33 6.00
C PHE A 168 1.03 -10.17 7.38
N ASP A 169 1.65 -9.36 8.25
CA ASP A 169 1.20 -9.11 9.62
C ASP A 169 -0.19 -8.46 9.64
N ARG A 170 -0.43 -7.45 8.79
CA ARG A 170 -1.77 -6.85 8.63
C ARG A 170 -2.82 -7.83 8.12
N THR A 171 -2.42 -8.75 7.23
CA THR A 171 -3.33 -9.80 6.74
C THR A 171 -3.65 -10.78 7.86
N GLN A 172 -2.68 -11.09 8.72
CA GLN A 172 -2.86 -11.93 9.89
C GLN A 172 -3.79 -11.25 10.92
N GLU A 173 -3.65 -9.95 11.15
CA GLU A 173 -4.56 -9.16 11.98
C GLU A 173 -6.00 -9.17 11.43
N ALA A 174 -6.16 -9.13 10.11
CA ALA A 174 -7.47 -9.20 9.47
C ALA A 174 -8.11 -10.60 9.50
N CYS A 175 -7.34 -11.65 9.81
CA CYS A 175 -7.80 -13.04 9.85
C CYS A 175 -7.45 -13.70 11.20
N PRO A 176 -8.00 -13.23 12.33
CA PRO A 176 -7.56 -13.67 13.67
C PRO A 176 -7.81 -15.15 13.95
N ASP A 177 -8.87 -15.72 13.35
CA ASP A 177 -9.25 -17.11 13.52
C ASP A 177 -8.39 -18.10 12.73
N HIS A 178 -7.45 -17.59 11.93
CA HIS A 178 -6.60 -18.37 11.04
C HIS A 178 -5.14 -18.02 11.30
N VAL A 179 -4.26 -19.01 11.27
CA VAL A 179 -2.81 -18.78 11.29
C VAL A 179 -2.32 -18.84 9.86
N ILE A 180 -1.94 -17.69 9.33
CA ILE A 180 -1.43 -17.55 7.97
C ILE A 180 -0.05 -18.17 7.90
N ARG A 181 0.18 -18.95 6.83
CA ARG A 181 1.49 -19.55 6.54
C ARG A 181 2.17 -18.86 5.37
N VAL A 182 1.41 -18.52 4.32
CA VAL A 182 1.91 -17.90 3.09
C VAL A 182 0.87 -16.95 2.53
N LEU A 183 1.35 -15.84 2.00
CA LEU A 183 0.59 -14.89 1.21
C LEU A 183 1.19 -14.82 -0.20
N GLU A 184 0.39 -15.09 -1.22
CA GLU A 184 0.78 -14.92 -2.63
C GLU A 184 0.08 -13.69 -3.21
N ILE A 185 0.83 -12.86 -3.93
CA ILE A 185 0.31 -11.69 -4.64
C ILE A 185 0.70 -11.82 -6.12
N CYS A 186 -0.29 -11.94 -7.00
CA CYS A 186 -0.08 -12.14 -8.42
C CYS A 186 -0.74 -11.02 -9.25
N LYS A 187 0.00 -10.40 -10.18
CA LYS A 187 -0.58 -9.47 -11.17
C LYS A 187 -1.04 -10.22 -12.42
N GLY A 188 -2.30 -10.03 -12.80
CA GLY A 188 -2.86 -10.57 -14.04
C GLY A 188 -3.25 -12.04 -13.99
N ALA A 189 -3.94 -12.49 -12.94
CA ALA A 189 -4.40 -13.87 -12.82
C ALA A 189 -5.82 -14.08 -13.39
N ASP A 190 -6.11 -15.27 -13.87
CA ASP A 190 -7.43 -15.72 -14.36
C ASP A 190 -7.84 -17.09 -13.78
N ARG A 191 -7.00 -17.64 -12.90
CA ARG A 191 -7.14 -18.95 -12.27
C ARG A 191 -6.71 -18.85 -10.83
N PHE A 192 -7.35 -19.65 -9.99
CA PHE A 192 -6.83 -19.89 -8.65
C PHE A 192 -5.48 -20.61 -8.74
N ARG A 193 -4.66 -20.46 -7.70
CA ARG A 193 -3.31 -21.00 -7.66
C ARG A 193 -3.20 -22.06 -6.56
N GLN A 194 -2.23 -22.93 -6.72
CA GLN A 194 -1.69 -23.74 -5.64
C GLN A 194 -0.74 -22.89 -4.79
N SER A 195 -0.43 -23.35 -3.59
CA SER A 195 0.62 -22.71 -2.79
C SER A 195 1.92 -22.62 -3.61
N PRO A 196 2.54 -21.44 -3.70
CA PRO A 196 3.78 -21.27 -4.45
C PRO A 196 4.97 -21.94 -3.77
N ILE A 197 4.86 -22.28 -2.48
CA ILE A 197 5.85 -23.05 -1.73
C ILE A 197 5.31 -24.44 -1.40
N ARG A 198 6.23 -25.39 -1.21
CA ARG A 198 5.89 -26.71 -0.69
C ARG A 198 5.47 -26.58 0.76
N LEU A 199 4.24 -26.99 1.04
CA LEU A 199 3.68 -27.08 2.38
C LEU A 199 3.61 -28.54 2.80
N MET A 200 3.85 -28.79 4.08
CA MET A 200 3.57 -30.09 4.67
C MET A 200 2.06 -30.33 4.70
N PRO A 201 1.62 -31.60 4.66
CA PRO A 201 0.21 -31.91 4.79
C PRO A 201 -0.38 -31.27 6.05
N HIS A 202 -1.55 -30.65 5.92
CA HIS A 202 -2.25 -29.92 6.99
C HIS A 202 -1.53 -28.68 7.56
N GLU A 203 -0.42 -28.23 6.98
CA GLU A 203 0.28 -27.01 7.43
C GLU A 203 -0.55 -25.75 7.17
N ALA A 204 -1.20 -25.70 6.00
CA ALA A 204 -2.13 -24.63 5.63
C ALA A 204 -3.21 -25.17 4.67
N PRO A 205 -4.18 -25.96 5.18
CA PRO A 205 -5.17 -26.67 4.36
C PRO A 205 -6.22 -25.75 3.71
N LEU A 206 -6.32 -24.50 4.18
CA LEU A 206 -7.32 -23.54 3.74
C LEU A 206 -6.69 -22.45 2.87
N ARG A 207 -7.44 -22.00 1.87
CA ARG A 207 -7.09 -20.82 1.08
C ARG A 207 -8.21 -19.80 1.08
N LEU A 208 -7.86 -18.52 1.06
CA LEU A 208 -8.79 -17.41 0.82
C LEU A 208 -8.24 -16.58 -0.34
N THR A 209 -9.09 -16.21 -1.29
CA THR A 209 -8.68 -15.42 -2.45
C THR A 209 -9.52 -14.16 -2.59
N PHE A 210 -8.85 -13.02 -2.76
CA PHE A 210 -9.46 -11.72 -2.99
C PHE A 210 -8.54 -10.84 -3.87
N GLY A 211 -9.02 -9.70 -4.32
CA GLY A 211 -8.20 -8.80 -5.14
C GLY A 211 -9.02 -7.77 -5.93
N LEU A 212 -8.51 -7.39 -7.09
CA LEU A 212 -9.11 -6.42 -8.00
C LEU A 212 -9.39 -7.06 -9.35
N LEU A 213 -10.58 -6.84 -9.89
CA LEU A 213 -10.93 -7.27 -11.24
C LEU A 213 -10.10 -6.52 -12.29
N ARG A 214 -9.85 -7.18 -13.42
CA ARG A 214 -9.12 -6.61 -14.56
C ARG A 214 -9.92 -5.52 -15.26
N GLN A 215 -11.24 -5.72 -15.33
CA GLN A 215 -12.19 -4.77 -15.85
C GLN A 215 -12.78 -3.99 -14.67
N GLY A 216 -12.80 -2.66 -14.74
CA GLY A 216 -13.35 -1.79 -13.70
C GLY A 216 -12.48 -1.57 -12.47
N LEU A 217 -11.49 -2.44 -12.19
CA LEU A 217 -10.73 -2.45 -10.93
C LEU A 217 -11.62 -2.62 -9.68
N GLU A 218 -12.83 -3.14 -9.85
CA GLU A 218 -13.71 -3.43 -8.73
C GLU A 218 -13.11 -4.51 -7.85
N PRO A 219 -13.20 -4.36 -6.52
CA PRO A 219 -12.59 -5.31 -5.61
C PRO A 219 -13.49 -6.55 -5.50
N PHE A 220 -12.88 -7.73 -5.41
CA PHE A 220 -13.59 -9.01 -5.27
C PHE A 220 -13.05 -9.84 -4.12
N ASN A 221 -13.92 -10.64 -3.52
CA ASN A 221 -13.57 -11.60 -2.48
C ASN A 221 -14.36 -12.89 -2.70
N THR A 222 -13.72 -14.03 -2.54
CA THR A 222 -14.39 -15.35 -2.57
C THR A 222 -15.30 -15.56 -1.35
N GLY A 223 -15.09 -14.82 -0.27
CA GLY A 223 -15.96 -14.75 0.91
C GLY A 223 -15.87 -15.97 1.83
N THR A 224 -15.27 -17.07 1.38
CA THR A 224 -15.18 -18.33 2.13
C THR A 224 -13.78 -18.93 2.04
N TRP A 225 -13.32 -19.50 3.16
CA TRP A 225 -12.10 -20.30 3.19
C TRP A 225 -12.34 -21.63 2.49
N GLN A 226 -11.54 -21.92 1.46
CA GLN A 226 -11.66 -23.12 0.65
C GLN A 226 -10.65 -24.18 1.09
N PRO A 227 -11.07 -25.44 1.31
CA PRO A 227 -10.16 -26.55 1.63
C PRO A 227 -9.42 -27.00 0.35
N TRP A 228 -8.31 -26.34 0.03
CA TRP A 228 -7.64 -26.53 -1.26
C TRP A 228 -6.78 -27.80 -1.33
N GLU A 229 -6.31 -28.29 -0.18
CA GLU A 229 -5.41 -29.44 -0.08
C GLU A 229 -6.05 -30.74 -0.62
N HIS A 230 -7.38 -30.87 -0.48
CA HIS A 230 -8.13 -32.04 -0.94
C HIS A 230 -8.64 -31.89 -2.38
N LEU A 231 -8.42 -30.74 -3.02
CA LEU A 231 -8.81 -30.52 -4.40
C LEU A 231 -7.78 -31.16 -5.34
N SER A 232 -8.26 -31.77 -6.42
CA SER A 232 -7.39 -32.16 -7.53
C SER A 232 -6.73 -30.91 -8.13
N VAL A 233 -5.53 -31.06 -8.70
CA VAL A 233 -4.79 -29.95 -9.34
C VAL A 233 -5.67 -29.12 -10.29
N ARG A 234 -6.56 -29.78 -11.04
CA ARG A 234 -7.51 -29.12 -11.95
C ARG A 234 -8.53 -28.25 -11.21
N ARG A 235 -9.06 -28.70 -10.06
CA ARG A 235 -9.98 -27.92 -9.22
C ARG A 235 -9.24 -26.81 -8.45
N THR A 236 -8.02 -27.07 -7.99
CA THR A 236 -7.18 -26.04 -7.36
C THR A 236 -6.86 -24.91 -8.33
N CYS A 237 -6.56 -25.23 -9.59
CA CYS A 237 -6.29 -24.27 -10.66
C CYS A 237 -7.51 -23.95 -11.53
N ALA A 238 -8.71 -24.03 -10.94
CA ALA A 238 -9.97 -23.68 -11.60
C ALA A 238 -9.98 -22.19 -12.03
N LYS A 239 -10.88 -21.89 -12.97
CA LYS A 239 -11.07 -20.52 -13.47
C LYS A 239 -11.50 -19.61 -12.33
N ALA A 240 -10.84 -18.47 -12.21
CA ALA A 240 -11.14 -17.42 -11.25
C ALA A 240 -11.60 -16.16 -12.01
N PRO A 241 -12.14 -15.14 -11.32
CA PRO A 241 -12.36 -13.85 -11.94
C PRO A 241 -11.06 -13.33 -12.56
N ALA A 242 -11.17 -12.76 -13.76
CA ALA A 242 -10.02 -12.16 -14.43
C ALA A 242 -9.54 -10.97 -13.59
N ALA A 243 -8.48 -11.17 -12.82
CA ALA A 243 -7.98 -10.22 -11.85
C ALA A 243 -6.83 -9.40 -12.42
N ARG A 244 -6.82 -8.10 -12.11
CA ARG A 244 -5.64 -7.26 -12.31
C ARG A 244 -4.58 -7.55 -11.24
N LEU A 245 -5.05 -7.79 -10.03
CA LEU A 245 -4.29 -8.16 -8.84
C LEU A 245 -5.09 -9.23 -8.10
N MET A 246 -4.46 -10.36 -7.79
CA MET A 246 -5.06 -11.44 -7.01
C MET A 246 -4.15 -11.74 -5.83
N ILE A 247 -4.74 -11.83 -4.65
CA ILE A 247 -4.08 -12.15 -3.41
C ILE A 247 -4.67 -13.47 -2.92
N THR A 248 -3.80 -14.43 -2.64
CA THR A 248 -4.19 -15.73 -2.10
C THR A 248 -3.50 -15.95 -0.77
N VAL A 249 -4.30 -16.14 0.29
CA VAL A 249 -3.83 -16.44 1.63
C VAL A 249 -3.92 -17.94 1.84
N PHE A 250 -2.85 -18.58 2.27
CA PHE A 250 -2.84 -19.98 2.69
C PHE A 250 -2.69 -20.04 4.21
N ALA A 251 -3.64 -20.68 4.88
CA ALA A 251 -3.71 -20.69 6.33
C ALA A 251 -4.27 -22.01 6.89
N ARG A 252 -4.15 -22.16 8.21
CA ARG A 252 -4.85 -23.19 8.99
C ARG A 252 -5.74 -22.54 10.06
N PRO A 253 -6.80 -23.20 10.53
CA PRO A 253 -7.57 -22.71 11.67
C PRO A 253 -6.68 -22.51 12.90
N ASN A 254 -6.89 -21.40 13.61
CA ASN A 254 -6.25 -21.14 14.88
C ASN A 254 -6.88 -22.06 15.94
N ALA A 255 -6.09 -22.98 16.49
CA ALA A 255 -6.55 -23.94 17.50
C ALA A 255 -7.13 -23.26 18.75
N ASN A 256 -6.72 -22.02 19.02
CA ASN A 256 -7.18 -21.26 20.18
C ASN A 256 -8.53 -20.56 19.94
N ALA A 257 -8.91 -20.27 18.69
CA ALA A 257 -10.15 -19.54 18.37
C ALA A 257 -11.42 -20.36 18.65
N LYS A 258 -11.35 -21.70 18.52
CA LYS A 258 -12.50 -22.59 18.77
C LYS A 258 -12.83 -22.84 20.24
N ARG A 259 -12.05 -22.31 21.20
CA ARG A 259 -12.29 -22.57 22.64
C ARG A 259 -13.33 -21.66 23.29
N GLU A 260 -13.74 -20.56 22.65
CA GLU A 260 -14.62 -19.58 23.31
C GLU A 260 -16.11 -19.70 22.93
N VAL A 261 -16.48 -20.52 21.94
CA VAL A 261 -17.88 -20.66 21.51
C VAL A 261 -18.23 -22.15 21.32
N SER A 262 -18.54 -22.84 22.42
CA SER A 262 -19.44 -24.01 22.50
C SER A 262 -19.13 -24.87 23.74
N SER A 263 -19.61 -24.45 24.91
CA SER A 263 -20.00 -25.36 25.98
C SER A 263 -21.52 -25.57 25.94
N SER A 264 -22.02 -26.27 24.91
CA SER A 264 -23.39 -26.79 24.94
C SER A 264 -23.49 -28.11 24.16
N VAL A 265 -23.45 -29.20 24.92
CA VAL A 265 -24.25 -30.43 24.79
C VAL A 265 -24.17 -31.21 23.46
N SER A 266 -23.40 -32.31 23.54
CA SER A 266 -23.69 -33.70 23.13
C SER A 266 -24.86 -33.98 22.17
N VAL A 267 -24.63 -34.78 21.12
CA VAL A 267 -25.10 -36.19 20.99
C VAL A 267 -24.50 -36.81 19.70
N LEU A 268 -23.77 -37.91 19.88
CA LEU A 268 -23.33 -38.84 18.83
C LEU A 268 -24.50 -39.72 18.35
N PRO A 269 -24.66 -39.97 17.03
CA PRO A 269 -25.31 -41.19 16.57
C PRO A 269 -24.27 -42.26 16.26
N THR A 270 -24.40 -43.34 17.01
CA THR A 270 -23.73 -44.63 16.88
C THR A 270 -23.99 -45.34 15.54
N LYS A 271 -22.92 -45.96 15.04
CA LYS A 271 -22.81 -47.08 14.08
C LYS A 271 -24.07 -47.94 13.86
N LYS A 272 -24.26 -48.39 12.59
CA LYS A 272 -24.36 -49.80 12.09
C LYS A 272 -25.08 -49.86 10.72
N PRO A 273 -25.08 -50.98 9.97
CA PRO A 273 -24.09 -52.04 9.79
C PRO A 273 -23.80 -52.37 8.30
N ARG A 274 -22.78 -53.22 8.12
CA ARG A 274 -22.38 -53.93 6.90
C ARG A 274 -23.47 -54.91 6.45
N LEU A 275 -23.90 -54.87 5.19
CA LEU A 275 -24.61 -55.98 4.53
C LEU A 275 -23.87 -56.36 3.25
N SER A 276 -23.56 -57.65 3.15
CA SER A 276 -23.08 -58.38 1.98
C SER A 276 -24.24 -58.73 1.04
N SER A 277 -24.03 -58.64 -0.28
CA SER A 277 -24.49 -59.65 -1.24
C SER A 277 -23.86 -59.42 -2.61
N GLU A 278 -23.33 -60.51 -3.17
CA GLU A 278 -22.90 -60.67 -4.55
C GLU A 278 -24.08 -60.50 -5.54
N GLY A 279 -23.77 -60.09 -6.77
CA GLY A 279 -24.74 -59.92 -7.85
C GLY A 279 -24.12 -59.27 -9.08
N ASP A 280 -23.41 -60.08 -9.86
CA ASP A 280 -22.87 -59.82 -11.19
C ASP A 280 -23.97 -59.45 -12.19
N GLN A 281 -23.82 -58.32 -12.91
CA GLN A 281 -24.26 -58.18 -14.31
C GLN A 281 -23.79 -56.87 -14.97
N LEU A 282 -23.32 -57.06 -16.19
CA LEU A 282 -22.69 -56.16 -17.14
C LEU A 282 -23.73 -55.31 -17.90
N GLU A 283 -23.27 -54.16 -18.41
CA GLU A 283 -23.86 -53.30 -19.47
C GLU A 283 -24.95 -52.28 -19.08
N HIS A 284 -24.66 -50.98 -19.20
CA HIS A 284 -24.81 -50.22 -20.45
C HIS A 284 -24.42 -48.75 -20.20
N LEU A 285 -23.39 -48.28 -20.91
CA LEU A 285 -22.90 -46.90 -20.89
C LEU A 285 -23.93 -45.95 -21.52
N THR A 286 -24.53 -45.08 -20.72
CA THR A 286 -24.91 -43.73 -21.18
C THR A 286 -24.22 -42.73 -20.29
N LYS A 287 -23.33 -41.96 -20.92
CA LYS A 287 -22.43 -40.98 -20.34
C LYS A 287 -23.09 -39.64 -20.64
N ASP A 288 -23.84 -39.10 -19.68
CA ASP A 288 -24.18 -37.69 -19.54
C ASP A 288 -25.06 -37.55 -18.28
N GLU A 289 -24.44 -37.72 -17.10
CA GLU A 289 -25.10 -37.38 -15.85
C GLU A 289 -24.21 -36.42 -15.05
N TYR A 290 -24.73 -35.20 -14.97
CA TYR A 290 -24.28 -34.05 -14.23
C TYR A 290 -24.04 -34.42 -12.77
N ASP A 291 -22.79 -34.32 -12.30
CA ASP A 291 -22.37 -34.51 -10.91
C ASP A 291 -22.81 -33.28 -10.08
N PRO A 292 -23.87 -33.36 -9.26
CA PRO A 292 -24.22 -32.25 -8.39
C PRO A 292 -23.11 -32.11 -7.35
N GLN A 293 -22.45 -30.95 -7.36
CA GLN A 293 -21.48 -30.57 -6.34
C GLN A 293 -22.08 -30.79 -4.94
N PRO A 294 -21.38 -31.49 -4.02
CA PRO A 294 -21.82 -31.52 -2.65
C PRO A 294 -21.74 -30.09 -2.10
N GLU A 295 -22.89 -29.60 -1.64
CA GLU A 295 -23.04 -28.32 -0.96
C GLU A 295 -22.28 -28.42 0.38
N VAL A 296 -21.00 -28.06 0.35
CA VAL A 296 -20.17 -27.96 1.56
C VAL A 296 -20.72 -26.80 2.38
N GLN A 297 -21.09 -27.09 3.64
CA GLN A 297 -21.57 -26.12 4.61
C GLN A 297 -20.60 -24.93 4.66
N SER A 298 -21.07 -23.78 4.17
CA SER A 298 -20.31 -22.55 4.05
C SER A 298 -20.27 -21.82 5.39
N GLU A 299 -19.10 -21.77 6.02
CA GLU A 299 -18.82 -20.77 7.06
C GLU A 299 -18.71 -19.41 6.38
N VAL A 300 -19.80 -18.63 6.43
CA VAL A 300 -19.81 -17.24 5.99
C VAL A 300 -19.01 -16.42 7.00
N LEU A 301 -17.94 -15.77 6.56
CA LEU A 301 -17.14 -14.89 7.42
C LEU A 301 -18.02 -13.80 8.05
N PRO A 302 -17.81 -13.48 9.34
CA PRO A 302 -18.52 -12.37 9.97
C PRO A 302 -18.24 -11.06 9.22
N THR A 303 -19.27 -10.23 9.11
CA THR A 303 -19.31 -9.02 8.26
C THR A 303 -18.27 -7.95 8.64
N ASP A 304 -17.77 -7.99 9.87
CA ASP A 304 -16.72 -7.13 10.41
C ASP A 304 -15.34 -7.39 9.78
N SER A 305 -15.05 -8.65 9.48
CA SER A 305 -13.76 -9.12 8.92
C SER A 305 -13.59 -8.71 7.46
N GLN A 306 -14.70 -8.53 6.74
CA GLN A 306 -14.67 -8.06 5.35
C GLN A 306 -14.10 -6.64 5.24
N GLY A 307 -14.42 -5.74 6.19
CA GLY A 307 -13.90 -4.37 6.23
C GLY A 307 -12.37 -4.31 6.26
N SER A 308 -11.76 -5.17 7.08
CA SER A 308 -10.30 -5.26 7.19
C SER A 308 -9.63 -5.83 5.93
N ILE A 309 -10.26 -6.81 5.27
CA ILE A 309 -9.80 -7.33 3.97
C ILE A 309 -9.86 -6.24 2.88
N TRP A 310 -10.92 -5.42 2.88
CA TRP A 310 -11.02 -4.31 1.93
C TRP A 310 -9.93 -3.26 2.13
N ASN A 311 -9.55 -2.99 3.38
CA ASN A 311 -8.41 -2.10 3.65
C ASN A 311 -7.12 -2.65 3.04
N ILE A 312 -6.87 -3.95 3.13
CA ILE A 312 -5.69 -4.59 2.51
C ILE A 312 -5.73 -4.46 0.99
N VAL A 313 -6.89 -4.71 0.37
CA VAL A 313 -7.07 -4.54 -1.09
C VAL A 313 -6.83 -3.10 -1.51
N ASN A 314 -7.39 -2.12 -0.79
CA ASN A 314 -7.25 -0.71 -1.09
C ASN A 314 -5.81 -0.21 -0.95
N VAL A 315 -5.09 -0.69 0.08
CA VAL A 315 -3.67 -0.41 0.29
C VAL A 315 -2.86 -0.87 -0.93
N LEU A 316 -3.13 -2.08 -1.43
CA LEU A 316 -2.41 -2.64 -2.58
C LEU A 316 -2.88 -2.10 -3.94
N ALA A 317 -4.10 -1.56 -4.02
CA ALA A 317 -4.70 -0.97 -5.21
C ALA A 317 -4.23 0.47 -5.48
N GLY A 318 -3.66 1.16 -4.49
CA GLY A 318 -3.33 2.58 -4.52
C GLY A 318 -2.58 3.06 -5.79
N PRO A 319 -1.59 2.31 -6.32
CA PRO A 319 -0.92 2.67 -7.58
C PRO A 319 -1.74 2.38 -8.84
N LEU A 320 -2.66 1.41 -8.80
CA LEU A 320 -3.40 0.90 -9.98
C LEU A 320 -4.59 1.78 -10.36
N HIS A 321 -5.23 2.44 -9.40
CA HIS A 321 -6.35 3.36 -9.65
C HIS A 321 -5.96 4.57 -10.52
N LYS A 322 -4.66 4.93 -10.54
CA LYS A 322 -4.09 6.04 -11.32
C LYS A 322 -4.10 5.80 -12.84
N LEU A 323 -4.22 4.54 -13.31
CA LEU A 323 -4.19 4.20 -14.74
C LEU A 323 -5.59 4.13 -15.39
N THR A 324 -6.66 3.89 -14.62
CA THR A 324 -8.03 3.73 -15.14
C THR A 324 -8.73 5.07 -15.31
N THR A 325 -8.53 6.02 -14.37
CA THR A 325 -9.09 7.38 -14.49
C THR A 325 -8.54 8.09 -15.73
N ALA A 326 -7.28 7.87 -16.10
CA ALA A 326 -6.71 8.41 -17.33
C ALA A 326 -7.34 7.84 -18.62
N ARG A 327 -7.90 6.61 -18.58
CA ARG A 327 -8.50 5.95 -19.75
C ARG A 327 -9.98 6.30 -19.94
N SER A 328 -10.73 6.43 -18.84
CA SER A 328 -12.14 6.88 -18.88
C SER A 328 -12.30 8.32 -19.40
N TYR A 329 -11.31 9.20 -19.18
CA TYR A 329 -11.30 10.55 -19.74
C TYR A 329 -10.95 10.60 -21.25
N ALA A 330 -10.23 9.60 -21.78
CA ALA A 330 -9.83 9.57 -23.18
C ALA A 330 -10.97 9.09 -24.11
N GLU A 331 -11.86 8.22 -23.62
CA GLU A 331 -12.98 7.70 -24.44
C GLU A 331 -14.17 8.67 -24.53
N HIS A 332 -14.30 9.62 -23.60
CA HIS A 332 -15.35 10.64 -23.63
C HIS A 332 -15.04 11.87 -24.51
N PHE A 333 -13.82 12.00 -25.05
CA PHE A 333 -13.39 13.17 -25.84
C PHE A 333 -13.27 12.92 -27.36
N SER A 334 -13.70 11.75 -27.86
CA SER A 334 -13.59 11.37 -29.28
C SER A 334 -14.88 11.56 -30.10
N GLY A 335 -15.98 12.05 -29.52
CA GLY A 335 -17.26 12.18 -30.23
C GLY A 335 -17.81 13.60 -30.15
N GLY A 336 -17.45 14.45 -31.12
CA GLY A 336 -18.02 15.81 -31.21
C GLY A 336 -17.25 16.73 -32.15
N LYS A 337 -17.27 16.44 -33.45
CA LYS A 337 -16.98 17.44 -34.48
C LYS A 337 -18.30 17.86 -35.11
N ASP A 338 -18.94 18.87 -34.52
CA ASP A 338 -19.95 19.65 -35.23
C ASP A 338 -19.27 20.88 -35.83
N LEU A 339 -19.32 20.95 -37.16
CA LEU A 339 -18.98 22.13 -37.94
C LEU A 339 -19.96 23.25 -37.60
N ILE A 340 -19.45 24.40 -37.16
CA ILE A 340 -20.18 25.66 -37.22
C ILE A 340 -19.69 26.37 -38.48
N GLU A 341 -20.53 26.34 -39.50
CA GLU A 341 -20.43 27.16 -40.71
C GLU A 341 -20.87 28.58 -40.32
N VAL A 342 -19.98 29.56 -40.47
CA VAL A 342 -20.27 30.97 -40.25
C VAL A 342 -20.38 31.60 -41.64
N ASP A 343 -21.62 31.86 -42.05
CA ASP A 343 -21.91 32.64 -43.25
C ASP A 343 -21.57 34.12 -43.02
N ILE A 344 -20.94 34.71 -44.04
CA ILE A 344 -20.55 36.13 -44.17
C ILE A 344 -21.68 36.93 -44.81
#